data_AF-A0A952EVC7-F1
#
_entry.id   AF-A0A952EVC7-F1
#
_cell.length_a   1.000
_cell.length_b   1.000
_cell.length_c   1.000
_cell.angle_alpha   90.00
_cell.angle_beta   90.00
_cell.angle_gamma   90.00
#
_symmetry.space_group_name_H-M   'P 1'
#
loop_
_entity.id
_entity.type
_entity.pdbx_description
1 polymer ?
#
loop_
_entity_poly.entity_id
_entity_poly.type
_entity_poly.pdbx_seq_one_letter_code
_entity_poly.pdbx_strand_id
1 'polypeptide(L)'
;MGGWKNATPSAPVRGVVGRAGTTSVFDLHRWEPTGVAAHFVEHYWSVGWELREPFESTVITFPAVHLTNEWGTDGTRHGHSLPAVLLHGVVERVFRTTIRGTGTVVGARFHPGGFTARYGR
;
A
#
# COMPACT_ATOMS: atom_id res chain seq x y z
N MET A 1 2.74 36.77 -20.62
CA MET A 1 2.76 37.23 -19.21
C MET A 1 2.45 36.02 -18.34
N GLY A 2 3.45 35.53 -17.58
CA GLY A 2 3.32 34.63 -16.42
C GLY A 2 2.77 33.20 -16.62
N GLY A 3 3.60 32.25 -17.08
CA GLY A 3 3.32 30.81 -16.95
C GLY A 3 4.01 30.24 -15.71
N TRP A 4 3.22 29.86 -14.69
CA TRP A 4 3.70 29.36 -13.39
C TRP A 4 4.57 28.12 -13.52
N LYS A 5 5.79 28.20 -12.96
CA LYS A 5 6.65 27.08 -12.59
C LYS A 5 6.27 26.63 -11.18
N ASN A 6 5.59 25.50 -11.05
CA ASN A 6 5.58 24.77 -9.78
C ASN A 6 6.73 23.76 -9.81
N ALA A 7 7.94 24.22 -9.46
CA ALA A 7 9.03 23.33 -9.12
C ALA A 7 8.71 22.72 -7.75
N THR A 8 8.25 21.47 -7.71
CA THR A 8 8.17 20.70 -6.46
C THR A 8 9.59 20.27 -6.08
N PRO A 9 10.09 20.58 -4.86
CA PRO A 9 11.49 20.36 -4.50
C PRO A 9 11.83 18.91 -4.10
N SER A 10 10.96 17.94 -4.38
CA SER A 10 11.25 16.52 -4.15
C SER A 10 11.12 15.72 -5.44
N ALA A 11 12.05 14.81 -5.68
CA ALA A 11 11.95 13.83 -6.76
C ALA A 11 10.57 13.12 -6.70
N PRO A 12 9.93 12.86 -7.84
CA PRO A 12 8.66 12.14 -7.87
C PRO A 12 8.83 10.76 -7.22
N VAL A 13 8.02 10.49 -6.20
CA VAL A 13 7.92 9.14 -5.62
C VAL A 13 7.21 8.27 -6.65
N ARG A 14 7.91 7.24 -7.15
CA ARG A 14 7.30 6.23 -8.03
C ARG A 14 6.03 5.69 -7.36
N GLY A 15 4.89 5.74 -8.06
CA GLY A 15 3.61 5.24 -7.55
C GLY A 15 2.63 6.29 -7.06
N VAL A 16 3.00 7.56 -7.07
CA VAL A 16 2.13 8.63 -6.61
C VAL A 16 1.68 9.47 -7.80
N VAL A 17 0.43 9.29 -8.23
CA VAL A 17 -0.25 10.17 -9.20
C VAL A 17 -1.39 10.88 -8.47
N GLY A 18 -1.40 12.21 -8.48
CA GLY A 18 -2.54 13.02 -8.01
C GLY A 18 -2.73 13.05 -6.48
N ARG A 19 -1.72 13.48 -5.71
CA ARG A 19 -1.86 13.73 -4.26
C ARG A 19 -2.49 15.11 -3.96
N ALA A 20 -3.50 15.51 -4.70
CA ALA A 20 -4.29 16.71 -4.41
C ALA A 20 -5.67 16.30 -3.89
N GLY A 21 -5.74 15.86 -2.62
CA GLY A 21 -7.02 15.71 -1.93
C GLY A 21 -7.11 14.70 -0.77
N THR A 22 -6.26 13.66 -0.72
CA THR A 22 -6.46 12.52 0.21
C THR A 22 -5.49 12.47 1.40
N THR A 23 -4.93 13.60 1.82
CA THR A 23 -3.93 13.63 2.90
C THR A 23 -4.54 13.54 4.31
N SER A 24 -5.87 13.40 4.48
CA SER A 24 -6.51 13.54 5.80
C SER A 24 -7.16 12.29 6.41
N VAL A 25 -7.25 11.16 5.70
CA VAL A 25 -8.06 10.00 6.17
C VAL A 25 -7.20 8.77 6.51
N PHE A 26 -5.98 8.71 5.99
CA PHE A 26 -5.07 7.58 6.14
C PHE A 26 -3.79 8.00 6.84
N ASP A 27 -3.42 7.25 7.88
CA ASP A 27 -2.10 7.34 8.48
C ASP A 27 -1.17 6.32 7.83
N LEU A 28 -0.30 6.79 6.92
CA LEU A 28 0.61 5.96 6.14
C LEU A 28 2.04 6.11 6.65
N HIS A 29 2.61 5.00 7.13
CA HIS A 29 4.03 4.91 7.49
C HIS A 29 4.76 3.98 6.53
N ARG A 30 6.04 4.28 6.29
CA ARG A 30 6.96 3.43 5.53
C ARG A 30 8.31 3.41 6.22
N TRP A 31 8.94 2.24 6.26
CA TRP A 31 10.25 2.07 6.86
C TRP A 31 11.08 1.01 6.14
N GLU A 32 12.39 1.17 6.24
CA GLU A 32 13.38 0.30 5.60
C GLU A 32 13.48 -1.05 6.32
N PRO A 33 13.71 -2.15 5.58
CA PRO A 33 14.00 -3.44 6.15
C PRO A 33 15.45 -3.49 6.67
N THR A 34 15.70 -4.38 7.61
CA THR A 34 17.04 -4.59 8.18
C THR A 34 17.45 -6.06 8.10
N GLY A 35 18.76 -6.31 8.16
CA GLY A 35 19.34 -7.66 8.11
C GLY A 35 18.94 -8.43 6.85
N VAL A 36 18.72 -9.74 7.01
CA VAL A 36 18.44 -10.66 5.89
C VAL A 36 17.20 -10.27 5.08
N ALA A 37 16.22 -9.60 5.71
CA ALA A 37 15.00 -9.19 5.01
C ALA A 37 15.28 -8.17 3.89
N ALA A 38 16.30 -7.32 4.04
CA ALA A 38 16.65 -6.29 3.07
C ALA A 38 17.15 -6.84 1.73
N HIS A 39 17.47 -8.14 1.64
CA HIS A 39 17.79 -8.78 0.36
C HIS A 39 16.54 -9.07 -0.50
N PHE A 40 15.36 -9.13 0.11
CA PHE A 40 14.13 -9.60 -0.54
C PHE A 40 13.01 -8.55 -0.50
N VAL A 41 12.93 -7.80 0.59
CA VAL A 41 11.92 -6.77 0.85
C VAL A 41 12.47 -5.41 0.43
N GLU A 42 11.70 -4.68 -0.36
CA GLU A 42 12.01 -3.31 -0.77
C GLU A 42 11.73 -2.32 0.37
N HIS A 43 10.55 -2.42 0.98
CA HIS A 43 10.21 -1.67 2.19
C HIS A 43 9.04 -2.30 2.92
N TYR A 44 8.92 -1.95 4.20
CA TYR A 44 7.71 -2.18 4.97
C TYR A 44 6.83 -0.93 4.93
N TRP A 45 5.54 -1.14 5.09
CA TRP A 45 4.55 -0.07 5.15
C TRP A 45 3.42 -0.43 6.10
N SER A 46 2.75 0.58 6.63
CA SER A 46 1.48 0.41 7.31
C SER A 46 0.51 1.51 6.92
N VAL A 47 -0.76 1.18 6.83
CA VAL A 47 -1.82 2.17 6.71
C VAL A 47 -2.87 1.92 7.79
N GLY A 48 -3.17 2.95 8.56
CA GLY A 48 -4.25 2.98 9.55
C GLY A 48 -5.36 3.93 9.10
N TRP A 49 -6.60 3.64 9.50
CA TRP A 49 -7.74 4.52 9.26
C TRP A 49 -8.81 4.37 10.32
N GLU A 50 -9.57 5.47 10.50
CA GLU A 50 -10.83 5.49 11.22
C GLU A 50 -11.87 6.25 10.38
N LEU A 51 -12.89 5.53 9.92
CA LEU A 51 -13.89 6.04 8.98
C LEU A 51 -15.29 6.04 9.59
N ARG A 52 -16.00 7.15 9.42
CA ARG A 52 -17.44 7.25 9.76
C ARG A 52 -18.35 6.72 8.64
N GLU A 53 -17.89 6.83 7.40
CA GLU A 53 -18.59 6.44 6.17
C GLU A 53 -17.67 5.54 5.35
N PRO A 54 -18.19 4.58 4.55
CA PRO A 54 -17.38 3.78 3.63
C PRO A 54 -16.54 4.65 2.69
N PHE A 55 -15.28 4.26 2.46
CA PHE A 55 -14.37 4.96 1.56
C PHE A 55 -13.94 4.06 0.40
N GLU A 56 -14.15 4.53 -0.83
CA GLU A 56 -13.68 3.88 -2.06
C GLU A 56 -12.20 4.23 -2.32
N SER A 57 -11.30 3.31 -2.00
CA SER A 57 -9.88 3.44 -2.29
C SER A 57 -9.59 2.96 -3.70
N THR A 58 -8.93 3.82 -4.49
CA THR A 58 -8.48 3.49 -5.86
C THR A 58 -6.98 3.75 -5.94
N VAL A 59 -6.21 2.70 -6.23
CA VAL A 59 -4.75 2.76 -6.23
C VAL A 59 -4.23 2.28 -7.59
N ILE A 60 -3.37 3.10 -8.21
CA ILE A 60 -2.54 2.66 -9.33
C ILE A 60 -1.26 2.08 -8.73
N THR A 61 -1.19 0.75 -8.66
CA THR A 61 -0.09 0.04 -8.02
C THR A 61 1.09 -0.09 -8.97
N PHE A 62 2.31 0.18 -8.49
CA PHE A 62 3.51 -0.28 -9.18
C PHE A 62 3.60 -1.80 -9.04
N PRO A 63 3.85 -2.55 -10.13
CA PRO A 63 3.96 -4.00 -10.10
C PRO A 63 4.90 -4.47 -8.99
N ALA A 64 4.35 -5.21 -8.02
CA ALA A 64 5.10 -5.93 -7.00
C ALA A 64 4.22 -6.95 -6.29
N VAL A 65 4.88 -7.85 -5.58
CA VAL A 65 4.25 -8.75 -4.62
C VAL A 65 4.25 -8.08 -3.25
N HIS A 66 3.11 -8.14 -2.56
CA HIS A 66 2.94 -7.66 -1.19
C HIS A 66 2.51 -8.82 -0.28
N LEU A 67 3.17 -8.98 0.86
CA LEU A 67 2.67 -9.80 1.95
C LEU A 67 2.08 -8.87 3.00
N THR A 68 0.80 -9.00 3.31
CA THR A 68 0.09 -8.14 4.26
C THR A 68 -0.46 -8.95 5.43
N ASN A 69 -0.56 -8.30 6.58
CA ASN A 69 -1.42 -8.72 7.67
C ASN A 69 -2.43 -7.59 7.92
N GLU A 70 -3.70 -7.96 7.98
CA GLU A 70 -4.81 -7.03 7.85
C GLU A 70 -5.80 -7.21 9.01
N TRP A 71 -6.18 -6.10 9.64
CA TRP A 71 -7.16 -6.03 10.72
C TRP A 71 -8.25 -5.00 10.39
N GLY A 72 -9.41 -5.16 11.00
CA GLY A 72 -10.47 -4.16 10.91
C GLY A 72 -11.83 -4.67 11.39
N THR A 73 -12.77 -3.72 11.51
CA THR A 73 -14.16 -3.99 11.92
C THR A 73 -15.09 -4.30 10.74
N ASP A 74 -14.59 -4.21 9.51
CA ASP A 74 -15.30 -4.52 8.26
C ASP A 74 -15.54 -6.02 8.06
N GLY A 75 -14.97 -6.87 8.93
CA GLY A 75 -15.24 -8.29 9.03
C GLY A 75 -14.60 -9.15 7.93
N THR A 76 -14.70 -8.72 6.68
CA THR A 76 -14.11 -9.40 5.52
C THR A 76 -13.45 -8.41 4.58
N ARG A 77 -12.22 -8.71 4.14
CA ARG A 77 -11.51 -7.95 3.10
C ARG A 77 -10.93 -8.89 2.05
N HIS A 78 -11.06 -8.52 0.78
CA HIS A 78 -10.65 -9.36 -0.36
C HIS A 78 -11.29 -10.76 -0.38
N GLY A 79 -12.46 -10.92 0.24
CA GLY A 79 -13.12 -12.23 0.38
C GLY A 79 -12.63 -13.09 1.55
N HIS A 80 -11.73 -12.57 2.40
CA HIS A 80 -11.19 -13.26 3.57
C HIS A 80 -11.65 -12.61 4.87
N SER A 81 -12.09 -13.41 5.84
CA SER A 81 -12.44 -12.91 7.18
C SER A 81 -11.21 -12.35 7.89
N LEU A 82 -11.39 -11.25 8.62
CA LEU A 82 -10.31 -10.58 9.34
C LEU A 82 -10.14 -11.13 10.78
N PRO A 83 -8.89 -11.17 11.31
CA PRO A 83 -7.67 -10.74 10.65
C PRO A 83 -7.17 -11.73 9.59
N ALA A 84 -6.53 -11.23 8.54
CA ALA A 84 -6.07 -12.04 7.42
C ALA A 84 -4.61 -11.74 7.05
N VAL A 85 -3.83 -12.80 6.81
CA VAL A 85 -2.50 -12.72 6.20
C VAL A 85 -2.64 -13.04 4.72
N LEU A 86 -2.39 -12.06 3.86
CA LEU A 86 -2.66 -12.15 2.42
C LEU A 86 -1.37 -11.95 1.62
N LEU A 87 -1.22 -12.76 0.56
CA LEU A 87 -0.22 -12.56 -0.46
C LEU A 87 -0.89 -11.94 -1.68
N HIS A 88 -0.61 -10.66 -1.92
CA HIS A 88 -1.09 -9.93 -3.08
C HIS A 88 -0.05 -10.02 -4.19
N GLY A 89 -0.42 -10.61 -5.33
CA GLY A 89 0.43 -10.68 -6.51
C GLY A 89 0.54 -9.34 -7.25
N VAL A 90 1.16 -9.39 -8.44
CA VAL A 90 1.23 -8.23 -9.33
C VAL A 90 -0.17 -7.88 -9.82
N VAL A 91 -0.64 -6.68 -9.50
CA VAL A 91 -1.93 -6.17 -9.97
C VAL A 91 -1.71 -5.42 -11.29
N GLU A 92 -2.23 -5.98 -12.38
CA GLU A 92 -2.08 -5.44 -13.75
C GLU A 92 -3.13 -4.38 -14.11
N ARG A 93 -4.06 -4.10 -13.20
CA ARG A 93 -5.17 -3.17 -13.37
C ARG A 93 -5.21 -2.18 -12.20
N VAL A 94 -6.01 -1.12 -12.35
CA VAL A 94 -6.30 -0.22 -11.23
C VAL A 94 -6.95 -1.03 -10.10
N PHE A 95 -6.31 -1.02 -8.93
CA PHE A 95 -6.83 -1.68 -7.74
C PHE A 95 -7.92 -0.82 -7.11
N ARG A 96 -9.07 -1.41 -6.83
CA ARG A 96 -10.21 -0.75 -6.19
C ARG A 96 -10.67 -1.57 -5.00
N THR A 97 -10.88 -0.93 -3.87
CA THR A 97 -11.41 -1.58 -2.68
C THR A 97 -12.19 -0.59 -1.83
N THR A 98 -13.33 -1.04 -1.30
CA THR A 98 -14.08 -0.27 -0.30
C THR A 98 -13.62 -0.68 1.09
N ILE A 99 -13.17 0.30 1.88
CA ILE A 99 -12.83 0.11 3.30
C ILE A 99 -13.85 0.82 4.18
N ARG A 100 -14.10 0.26 5.36
CA ARG A 100 -15.13 0.71 6.30
C ARG A 100 -14.61 0.68 7.73
N GLY A 101 -15.26 1.45 8.59
CA GLY A 101 -14.98 1.45 10.03
C GLY A 101 -13.53 1.78 10.35
N THR A 102 -12.96 1.04 11.30
CA THR A 102 -11.57 1.19 11.71
C THR A 102 -10.77 0.01 11.22
N GLY A 103 -9.54 0.26 10.76
CA GLY A 103 -8.69 -0.81 10.29
C GLY A 103 -7.23 -0.43 10.21
N THR A 104 -6.40 -1.45 10.06
CA THR A 104 -4.97 -1.28 9.86
C THR A 104 -4.47 -2.41 8.98
N VAL A 105 -3.52 -2.07 8.10
CA VAL A 105 -2.75 -3.04 7.34
C VAL A 105 -1.29 -2.78 7.58
N VAL A 106 -0.52 -3.84 7.81
CA VAL A 106 0.94 -3.82 7.75
C VAL A 106 1.36 -4.72 6.60
N GLY A 107 2.31 -4.26 5.79
CA GLY A 107 2.76 -5.02 4.64
C GLY A 107 4.25 -4.93 4.39
N ALA A 108 4.78 -5.98 3.77
CA ALA A 108 6.09 -6.01 3.14
C ALA A 108 5.89 -5.95 1.63
N ARG A 109 6.50 -4.97 0.97
CA ARG A 109 6.63 -4.95 -0.49
C ARG A 109 7.95 -5.64 -0.86
N PHE A 110 7.90 -6.64 -1.72
CA PHE A 110 9.10 -7.31 -2.20
C PHE A 110 9.76 -6.55 -3.35
N HIS A 111 11.09 -6.66 -3.45
CA HIS A 111 11.79 -6.35 -4.69
C HIS A 111 11.23 -7.19 -5.85
N PRO A 112 11.37 -6.75 -7.11
CA PRO A 112 11.13 -7.62 -8.27
C PRO A 112 11.89 -8.95 -8.12
N GLY A 113 11.16 -10.08 -8.15
CA GLY A 113 11.72 -11.42 -7.92
C GLY A 113 12.09 -11.76 -6.48
N GLY A 114 12.00 -10.82 -5.53
CA GLY A 114 12.39 -11.01 -4.13
C GLY A 114 11.55 -12.08 -3.41
N PHE A 115 10.26 -12.16 -3.70
CA PHE A 115 9.39 -13.21 -3.14
C PHE A 115 9.83 -14.60 -3.64
N THR A 116 10.04 -14.74 -4.95
CA THR A 116 10.50 -15.98 -5.58
C THR A 116 11.88 -16.40 -5.07
N ALA A 117 12.83 -15.47 -4.97
CA ALA A 117 14.16 -15.74 -4.44
C ALA A 117 14.11 -16.24 -2.97
N ARG A 118 13.17 -15.75 -2.17
CA ARG A 118 13.03 -16.14 -0.76
C ARG A 118 12.31 -17.47 -0.57
N TYR A 119 11.26 -17.75 -1.37
CA TYR A 119 10.31 -18.83 -1.12
C TYR A 119 10.22 -19.89 -2.24
N GLY A 120 10.91 -19.70 -3.37
CA GLY A 120 10.92 -20.64 -4.50
C GLY A 120 9.60 -20.77 -5.25
N ARG A 121 8.80 -19.70 -5.28
CA ARG A 121 7.45 -19.65 -5.88
C ARG A 121 7.36 -18.58 -6.95
#